data_AF-A0A552L119-F1
#
_entry.id   AF-A0A552L119-F1
#
_cell.length_a   1.000
_cell.length_b   1.000
_cell.length_c   1.000
_cell.angle_alpha   90.00
_cell.angle_beta   90.00
_cell.angle_gamma   90.00
#
_symmetry.space_group_name_H-M   'P 1'
#
loop_
_entity.id
_entity.type
_entity.pdbx_description
1 polymer ?
#
loop_
_entity_poly.entity_id
_entity_poly.type
_entity_poly.pdbx_seq_one_letter_code
_entity_poly.pdbx_strand_id
1 'polypeptide(L)'
;MKPNELIARYAAGETQFSGLKLPGVNLVGADLIGIVLNQADLHGSNLLFTYLNRANLAQANLVTANLSGASLNQADLNGADLRSANLHGAMLQGANLRDTDITLAILLDANLIGADLRGADLSSANLTGACLRGTNMRRQNKNCNTNLQAANLYRADLQGANMKGVNLVRANLVGANFKEANLCDVDLRKADLTNANLQGALLTDANLIGARLVGANLAGANLVRSKMSDTEAMGANFHSTIMTQIKLDRANLSQANFQAATMSHADLRRANLSGVNLREADLVDAFFARANLTSADLSNANLTRAELMSANLIGVNFRGAIMPDGRINN
;
A
#
# COMPACT_ATOMS: atom_id res chain seq x y z
N MET A 1 -28.62 24.60 15.95
CA MET A 1 -29.63 23.65 16.49
C MET A 1 -29.00 22.94 17.67
N LYS A 2 -29.75 22.65 18.75
CA LYS A 2 -29.22 21.91 19.91
C LYS A 2 -29.21 20.39 19.64
N PRO A 3 -28.29 19.60 20.23
CA PRO A 3 -28.25 18.15 20.00
C PRO A 3 -29.60 17.45 20.26
N ASN A 4 -30.26 17.75 21.38
CA ASN A 4 -31.54 17.14 21.73
C ASN A 4 -32.67 17.48 20.75
N GLU A 5 -32.60 18.66 20.12
CA GLU A 5 -33.58 19.08 19.11
C GLU A 5 -33.42 18.25 17.83
N LEU A 6 -32.18 18.02 17.39
CA LEU A 6 -31.88 17.14 16.26
C LEU A 6 -32.37 15.72 16.53
N ILE A 7 -32.03 15.16 17.70
CA ILE A 7 -32.43 13.80 18.08
C ILE A 7 -33.95 13.66 18.14
N ALA A 8 -34.65 14.64 18.72
CA ALA A 8 -36.11 14.61 18.82
C ALA A 8 -36.78 14.70 17.43
N ARG A 9 -36.30 15.57 16.55
CA ARG A 9 -36.80 15.70 15.18
C ARG A 9 -36.54 14.42 14.37
N TYR A 10 -35.35 13.85 14.53
CA TYR A 10 -35.00 12.58 13.92
C TYR A 10 -35.89 11.44 14.38
N ALA A 11 -36.11 11.30 15.70
CA ALA A 11 -37.03 10.33 16.28
C ALA A 11 -38.49 10.54 15.84
N ALA A 12 -38.87 11.78 15.49
CA ALA A 12 -40.19 12.10 14.93
C ALA A 12 -40.32 11.79 13.42
N GLY A 13 -39.27 11.23 12.79
CA GLY A 13 -39.26 10.79 11.39
C GLY A 13 -38.65 11.78 10.40
N GLU A 14 -38.15 12.93 10.86
CA GLU A 14 -37.42 13.85 9.99
C GLU A 14 -36.00 13.34 9.75
N THR A 15 -35.58 13.18 8.49
CA THR A 15 -34.24 12.66 8.16
C THR A 15 -33.35 13.66 7.44
N GLN A 16 -33.91 14.80 7.03
CA GLN A 16 -33.27 15.79 6.15
C GLN A 16 -32.70 16.96 6.95
N PHE A 17 -31.39 16.97 7.14
CA PHE A 17 -30.64 17.95 7.93
C PHE A 17 -29.43 18.51 7.16
N SER A 18 -29.55 18.62 5.84
CA SER A 18 -28.51 19.15 4.98
C SER A 18 -28.09 20.58 5.38
N GLY A 19 -26.80 20.87 5.32
CA GLY A 19 -26.26 22.21 5.57
C GLY A 19 -26.38 22.70 7.02
N LEU A 20 -26.82 21.86 7.96
CA LEU A 20 -26.95 22.25 9.35
C LEU A 20 -25.62 22.65 9.97
N LYS A 21 -25.64 23.70 10.79
CA LYS A 21 -24.50 24.10 11.61
C LYS A 21 -24.61 23.50 13.00
N LEU A 22 -23.76 22.51 13.26
CA LEU A 22 -23.69 21.70 14.48
C LEU A 22 -22.24 21.60 15.02
N PRO A 23 -21.47 22.70 15.07
CA PRO A 23 -20.10 22.65 15.51
C PRO A 23 -20.01 22.23 16.99
N GLY A 24 -19.11 21.32 17.32
CA GLY A 24 -18.92 20.82 18.69
C GLY A 24 -20.13 20.07 19.26
N VAL A 25 -21.11 19.68 18.43
CA VAL A 25 -22.30 18.97 18.90
C VAL A 25 -21.91 17.65 19.56
N ASN A 26 -22.58 17.29 20.66
CA ASN A 26 -22.41 16.00 21.32
C ASN A 26 -23.55 15.06 20.93
N LEU A 27 -23.24 14.02 20.17
CA LEU A 27 -24.16 13.01 19.66
C LEU A 27 -23.66 11.58 19.98
N VAL A 28 -22.90 11.44 21.09
CA VAL A 28 -22.35 10.15 21.55
C VAL A 28 -23.44 9.09 21.59
N GLY A 29 -23.22 7.96 20.91
CA GLY A 29 -24.13 6.82 20.92
C GLY A 29 -25.50 7.06 20.26
N ALA A 30 -25.73 8.21 19.63
CA ALA A 30 -27.01 8.50 19.00
C ALA A 30 -27.28 7.54 17.82
N ASP A 31 -28.53 7.10 17.68
CA ASP A 31 -28.98 6.34 16.53
C ASP A 31 -29.46 7.29 15.44
N LEU A 32 -28.66 7.42 14.38
CA LEU A 32 -28.87 8.34 13.26
C LEU A 32 -28.70 7.59 11.92
N ILE A 33 -29.10 6.32 11.87
CA ILE A 33 -28.95 5.46 10.67
C ILE A 33 -29.71 6.05 9.47
N GLY A 34 -28.99 6.40 8.40
CA GLY A 34 -29.59 6.97 7.19
C GLY A 34 -29.94 8.45 7.30
N ILE A 35 -29.49 9.15 8.35
CA ILE A 35 -29.64 10.60 8.45
C ILE A 35 -28.96 11.30 7.26
N VAL A 36 -29.56 12.38 6.79
CA VAL A 36 -29.00 13.22 5.73
C VAL A 36 -28.41 14.49 6.33
N LEU A 37 -27.08 14.54 6.40
CA LEU A 37 -26.24 15.62 6.93
C LEU A 37 -25.26 16.14 5.86
N ASN A 38 -25.58 15.99 4.58
CA ASN A 38 -24.70 16.47 3.50
C ASN A 38 -24.50 17.98 3.63
N GLN A 39 -23.25 18.43 3.45
CA GLN A 39 -22.82 19.83 3.63
C GLN A 39 -22.99 20.39 5.07
N ALA A 40 -23.32 19.55 6.05
CA ALA A 40 -23.41 20.00 7.44
C ALA A 40 -22.04 20.38 8.00
N ASP A 41 -22.03 21.36 8.90
CA ASP A 41 -20.86 21.73 9.68
C ASP A 41 -20.87 20.99 11.02
N LEU A 42 -20.04 19.96 11.13
CA LEU A 42 -19.88 19.06 12.27
C LEU A 42 -18.46 19.16 12.86
N HIS A 43 -17.72 20.24 12.59
CA HIS A 43 -16.35 20.35 13.08
C HIS A 43 -16.27 20.26 14.61
N GLY A 44 -15.28 19.53 15.10
CA GLY A 44 -15.07 19.29 16.54
C GLY A 44 -16.22 18.56 17.24
N SER A 45 -17.20 18.03 16.51
CA SER A 45 -18.32 17.29 17.10
C SER A 45 -17.86 16.00 17.78
N ASN A 46 -18.61 15.56 18.79
CA ASN A 46 -18.40 14.29 19.46
C ASN A 46 -19.44 13.27 18.97
N LEU A 47 -19.00 12.41 18.05
CA LEU A 47 -19.76 11.34 17.39
C LEU A 47 -19.26 9.94 17.84
N LEU A 48 -18.69 9.86 19.05
CA LEU A 48 -18.19 8.63 19.64
C LEU A 48 -19.30 7.57 19.71
N PHE A 49 -19.06 6.39 19.16
CA PHE A 49 -20.03 5.27 19.10
C PHE A 49 -21.39 5.61 18.46
N THR A 50 -21.50 6.71 17.71
CA THR A 50 -22.74 7.08 17.01
C THR A 50 -23.04 6.09 15.88
N TYR A 51 -24.31 5.74 15.68
CA TYR A 51 -24.76 4.90 14.58
C TYR A 51 -25.12 5.77 13.37
N LEU A 52 -24.23 5.80 12.39
CA LEU A 52 -24.32 6.59 11.15
C LEU A 52 -24.32 5.67 9.90
N ASN A 53 -24.73 4.41 10.06
CA ASN A 53 -24.80 3.48 8.93
C ASN A 53 -25.69 4.07 7.83
N ARG A 54 -25.24 4.05 6.58
CA ARG A 54 -25.95 4.63 5.43
C ARG A 54 -26.27 6.14 5.55
N ALA A 55 -25.69 6.86 6.50
CA ALA A 55 -25.85 8.30 6.60
C ALA A 55 -25.27 8.98 5.35
N ASN A 56 -25.89 10.07 4.92
CA ASN A 56 -25.33 10.94 3.90
C ASN A 56 -24.60 12.10 4.58
N LEU A 57 -23.27 12.02 4.58
CA LEU A 57 -22.32 13.01 5.10
C LEU A 57 -21.51 13.64 3.95
N ALA A 58 -21.99 13.54 2.71
CA ALA A 58 -21.27 14.07 1.55
C ALA A 58 -20.99 15.57 1.74
N GLN A 59 -19.74 15.97 1.50
CA GLN A 59 -19.25 17.34 1.65
C GLN A 59 -19.43 17.94 3.07
N ALA A 60 -19.69 17.11 4.10
CA ALA A 60 -19.77 17.59 5.46
C ALA A 60 -18.39 18.02 5.97
N ASN A 61 -18.36 19.04 6.83
CA ASN A 61 -17.17 19.43 7.57
C ASN A 61 -17.10 18.64 8.88
N LEU A 62 -16.20 17.66 8.94
CA LEU A 62 -15.92 16.80 10.10
C LEU A 62 -14.51 17.03 10.64
N VAL A 63 -13.90 18.18 10.34
CA VAL A 63 -12.57 18.55 10.84
C VAL A 63 -12.55 18.40 12.36
N THR A 64 -11.53 17.71 12.87
CA THR A 64 -11.33 17.41 14.31
C THR A 64 -12.49 16.71 15.03
N ALA A 65 -13.48 16.18 14.31
CA ALA A 65 -14.58 15.44 14.91
C ALA A 65 -14.08 14.12 15.54
N ASN A 66 -14.69 13.73 16.66
CA ASN A 66 -14.44 12.44 17.29
C ASN A 66 -15.47 11.41 16.80
N LEU A 67 -15.08 10.57 15.85
CA LEU A 67 -15.84 9.45 15.27
C LEU A 67 -15.35 8.09 15.80
N SER A 68 -14.62 8.07 16.92
CA SER A 68 -14.05 6.83 17.46
C SER A 68 -15.17 5.82 17.75
N GLY A 69 -14.99 4.58 17.27
CA GLY A 69 -15.98 3.51 17.35
C GLY A 69 -17.33 3.77 16.65
N ALA A 70 -17.47 4.85 15.88
CA ALA A 70 -18.72 5.13 15.16
C ALA A 70 -19.01 4.07 14.08
N SER A 71 -20.29 3.80 13.85
CA SER A 71 -20.73 2.90 12.78
C SER A 71 -21.06 3.71 11.53
N LEU A 72 -20.19 3.70 10.52
CA LEU A 72 -20.31 4.43 9.25
C LEU A 72 -20.42 3.46 8.05
N ASN A 73 -20.85 2.21 8.28
CA ASN A 73 -20.94 1.22 7.21
C ASN A 73 -21.90 1.73 6.12
N GLN A 74 -21.45 1.66 4.86
CA GLN A 74 -22.19 2.14 3.69
C GLN A 74 -22.59 3.63 3.76
N ALA A 75 -21.97 4.43 4.64
CA ALA A 75 -22.19 5.87 4.67
C ALA A 75 -21.61 6.54 3.42
N ASP A 76 -22.26 7.61 2.97
CA ASP A 76 -21.73 8.46 1.92
C ASP A 76 -20.96 9.62 2.53
N LEU A 77 -19.63 9.59 2.39
CA LEU A 77 -18.72 10.62 2.87
C LEU A 77 -18.07 11.35 1.68
N ASN A 78 -18.59 11.23 0.45
CA ASN A 78 -17.94 11.82 -0.72
C ASN A 78 -17.63 13.31 -0.54
N GLY A 79 -16.36 13.68 -0.72
CA GLY A 79 -15.89 15.06 -0.59
C GLY A 79 -15.96 15.63 0.83
N ALA A 80 -16.21 14.83 1.85
CA ALA A 80 -16.20 15.28 3.24
C ALA A 80 -14.77 15.67 3.69
N ASP A 81 -14.70 16.63 4.60
CA ASP A 81 -13.47 17.09 5.22
C ASP A 81 -13.31 16.44 6.60
N LEU A 82 -12.45 15.43 6.70
CA LEU A 82 -12.13 14.65 7.89
C LEU A 82 -10.74 14.98 8.43
N ARG A 83 -10.17 16.14 8.09
CA ARG A 83 -8.83 16.52 8.54
C ARG A 83 -8.71 16.46 10.05
N SER A 84 -7.68 15.75 10.51
CA SER A 84 -7.41 15.55 11.94
C SER A 84 -8.58 14.95 12.74
N ALA A 85 -9.56 14.32 12.10
CA ALA A 85 -10.64 13.61 12.77
C ALA A 85 -10.10 12.35 13.47
N ASN A 86 -10.75 11.94 14.56
CA ASN A 86 -10.46 10.69 15.23
C ASN A 86 -11.47 9.61 14.80
N LEU A 87 -11.04 8.67 13.94
CA LEU A 87 -11.80 7.51 13.49
C LEU A 87 -11.24 6.19 14.09
N HIS A 88 -10.60 6.24 15.25
CA HIS A 88 -10.08 5.04 15.91
C HIS A 88 -11.18 3.98 16.05
N GLY A 89 -10.93 2.77 15.54
CA GLY A 89 -11.89 1.66 15.60
C GLY A 89 -13.23 1.90 14.88
N ALA A 90 -13.36 2.94 14.05
CA ALA A 90 -14.59 3.21 13.33
C ALA A 90 -14.87 2.13 12.27
N MET A 91 -16.16 1.82 12.06
CA MET A 91 -16.59 0.85 11.05
C MET A 91 -17.01 1.58 9.77
N LEU A 92 -16.23 1.43 8.70
CA LEU A 92 -16.38 2.13 7.41
C LEU A 92 -16.57 1.12 6.26
N GLN A 93 -17.13 -0.06 6.55
CA GLN A 93 -17.25 -1.12 5.54
C GLN A 93 -18.14 -0.66 4.39
N GLY A 94 -17.61 -0.72 3.18
CA GLY A 94 -18.29 -0.27 1.96
C GLY A 94 -18.66 1.22 1.95
N ALA A 95 -18.08 2.05 2.84
CA ALA A 95 -18.33 3.49 2.83
C ALA A 95 -17.77 4.15 1.56
N ASN A 96 -18.44 5.20 1.10
CA ASN A 96 -17.98 6.02 -0.01
C ASN A 96 -17.10 7.17 0.53
N LEU A 97 -15.79 7.00 0.47
CA LEU A 97 -14.77 8.00 0.87
C LEU A 97 -14.11 8.65 -0.35
N ARG A 98 -14.82 8.73 -1.48
CA ARG A 98 -14.27 9.34 -2.69
C ARG A 98 -13.98 10.81 -2.44
N ASP A 99 -12.82 11.28 -2.91
CA ASP A 99 -12.42 12.69 -2.88
C ASP A 99 -12.45 13.34 -1.48
N THR A 100 -12.41 12.54 -0.40
CA THR A 100 -12.35 13.04 0.99
C THR A 100 -10.97 13.52 1.37
N ASP A 101 -10.90 14.56 2.20
CA ASP A 101 -9.67 14.93 2.88
C ASP A 101 -9.63 14.27 4.26
N ILE A 102 -8.79 13.25 4.43
CA ILE A 102 -8.56 12.50 5.67
C ILE A 102 -7.13 12.76 6.18
N THR A 103 -6.52 13.89 5.78
CA THR A 103 -5.13 14.17 6.14
C THR A 103 -4.98 14.33 7.66
N LEU A 104 -3.88 13.80 8.20
CA LEU A 104 -3.56 13.81 9.64
C LEU A 104 -4.60 13.11 10.55
N ALA A 105 -5.59 12.41 10.00
CA ALA A 105 -6.61 11.73 10.79
C ALA A 105 -6.06 10.48 11.49
N ILE A 106 -6.74 10.04 12.55
CA ILE A 106 -6.44 8.81 13.28
C ILE A 106 -7.43 7.74 12.82
N LEU A 107 -6.96 6.73 12.09
CA LEU A 107 -7.71 5.53 11.67
C LEU A 107 -7.14 4.25 12.30
N LEU A 108 -6.50 4.37 13.47
CA LEU A 108 -5.98 3.22 14.22
C LEU A 108 -7.07 2.16 14.37
N ASP A 109 -6.81 0.94 13.91
CA ASP A 109 -7.73 -0.21 13.96
C ASP A 109 -9.09 0.01 13.25
N ALA A 110 -9.21 1.02 12.38
CA ALA A 110 -10.44 1.25 11.62
C ALA A 110 -10.70 0.14 10.59
N ASN A 111 -11.97 -0.15 10.34
CA ASN A 111 -12.39 -1.19 9.40
C ASN A 111 -12.92 -0.56 8.12
N LEU A 112 -12.09 -0.51 7.08
CA LEU A 112 -12.39 0.06 5.76
C LEU A 112 -12.64 -1.02 4.69
N ILE A 113 -13.02 -2.24 5.07
CA ILE A 113 -13.21 -3.34 4.09
C ILE A 113 -14.15 -2.91 2.97
N GLY A 114 -13.68 -3.03 1.72
CA GLY A 114 -14.45 -2.70 0.52
C GLY A 114 -14.82 -1.22 0.36
N ALA A 115 -14.27 -0.32 1.20
CA ALA A 115 -14.52 1.12 1.06
C ALA A 115 -13.95 1.67 -0.26
N ASP A 116 -14.58 2.72 -0.77
CA ASP A 116 -14.13 3.42 -1.97
C ASP A 116 -13.36 4.68 -1.59
N LEU A 117 -12.04 4.63 -1.76
CA LEU A 117 -11.09 5.69 -1.38
C LEU A 117 -10.53 6.41 -2.62
N ARG A 118 -11.15 6.25 -3.79
CA ARG A 118 -10.67 6.87 -5.04
C ARG A 118 -10.63 8.39 -4.89
N GLY A 119 -9.44 8.98 -5.05
CA GLY A 119 -9.22 10.42 -4.96
C GLY A 119 -9.10 10.98 -3.54
N ALA A 120 -9.21 10.13 -2.50
CA ALA A 120 -9.03 10.56 -1.12
C ALA A 120 -7.57 10.97 -0.84
N ASP A 121 -7.40 12.01 -0.01
CA ASP A 121 -6.10 12.37 0.56
C ASP A 121 -6.00 11.85 2.01
N LEU A 122 -5.14 10.87 2.24
CA LEU A 122 -4.81 10.29 3.53
C LEU A 122 -3.36 10.58 3.91
N SER A 123 -2.75 11.62 3.33
CA SER A 123 -1.36 11.95 3.62
C SER A 123 -1.15 12.22 5.11
N SER A 124 -0.07 11.64 5.63
CA SER A 124 0.27 11.68 7.07
C SER A 124 -0.81 11.12 8.02
N ALA A 125 -1.83 10.42 7.52
CA ALA A 125 -2.83 9.77 8.38
C ALA A 125 -2.23 8.56 9.12
N ASN A 126 -2.77 8.23 10.29
CA ASN A 126 -2.39 7.05 11.05
C ASN A 126 -3.38 5.91 10.82
N LEU A 127 -3.04 4.96 9.95
CA LEU A 127 -3.79 3.74 9.65
C LEU A 127 -3.14 2.49 10.28
N THR A 128 -2.44 2.64 11.40
CA THR A 128 -1.85 1.49 12.11
C THR A 128 -2.93 0.45 12.38
N GLY A 129 -2.66 -0.82 12.04
CA GLY A 129 -3.60 -1.93 12.27
C GLY A 129 -4.93 -1.87 11.50
N ALA A 130 -5.15 -0.86 10.65
CA ALA A 130 -6.41 -0.72 9.93
C ALA A 130 -6.63 -1.87 8.93
N CYS A 131 -7.89 -2.24 8.72
CA CYS A 131 -8.29 -3.26 7.77
C CYS A 131 -8.80 -2.61 6.47
N LEU A 132 -7.99 -2.62 5.41
CA LEU A 132 -8.26 -2.05 4.09
C LEU A 132 -8.47 -3.13 3.00
N ARG A 133 -8.85 -4.35 3.38
CA ARG A 133 -9.03 -5.45 2.44
C ARG A 133 -10.04 -5.10 1.35
N GLY A 134 -9.68 -5.38 0.10
CA GLY A 134 -10.54 -5.14 -1.06
C GLY A 134 -10.96 -3.69 -1.29
N THR A 135 -10.31 -2.72 -0.63
CA THR A 135 -10.57 -1.29 -0.87
C THR A 135 -10.27 -0.90 -2.31
N ASN A 136 -10.99 0.10 -2.80
CA ASN A 136 -10.76 0.66 -4.12
C ASN A 136 -10.04 2.01 -4.00
N MET A 137 -8.75 2.03 -4.33
CA MET A 137 -7.89 3.22 -4.35
C MET A 137 -7.33 3.51 -5.76
N ARG A 138 -7.88 2.87 -6.81
CA ARG A 138 -7.30 2.96 -8.15
C ARG A 138 -7.39 4.36 -8.72
N ARG A 139 -6.29 4.84 -9.29
CA ARG A 139 -6.27 6.06 -10.09
C ARG A 139 -7.25 5.93 -11.26
N GLN A 140 -8.12 6.92 -11.44
CA GLN A 140 -9.08 6.97 -12.56
C GLN A 140 -8.57 7.82 -13.72
N ASN A 141 -7.91 8.92 -13.40
CA ASN A 141 -7.37 9.89 -14.36
C ASN A 141 -6.19 10.63 -13.69
N LYS A 142 -5.59 11.61 -14.37
CA LYS A 142 -4.44 12.37 -13.83
C LYS A 142 -4.77 13.25 -12.61
N ASN A 143 -6.05 13.60 -12.39
CA ASN A 143 -6.50 14.54 -11.38
C ASN A 143 -7.11 13.86 -10.14
N CYS A 144 -7.49 12.59 -10.23
CA CYS A 144 -8.06 11.80 -9.14
C CYS A 144 -7.08 10.70 -8.75
N ASN A 145 -6.19 11.01 -7.81
CA ASN A 145 -5.22 10.06 -7.28
C ASN A 145 -5.36 9.94 -5.76
N THR A 146 -5.44 8.71 -5.26
CA THR A 146 -5.41 8.48 -3.81
C THR A 146 -4.00 8.74 -3.28
N ASN A 147 -3.91 9.57 -2.24
CA ASN A 147 -2.64 10.01 -1.67
C ASN A 147 -2.46 9.42 -0.27
N LEU A 148 -1.45 8.58 -0.08
CA LEU A 148 -1.03 8.00 1.20
C LEU A 148 0.42 8.38 1.52
N GLN A 149 0.90 9.49 0.97
CA GLN A 149 2.26 9.98 1.21
C GLN A 149 2.49 10.16 2.71
N ALA A 150 3.61 9.62 3.21
CA ALA A 150 4.00 9.66 4.62
C ALA A 150 2.96 9.12 5.61
N ALA A 151 1.93 8.40 5.13
CA ALA A 151 0.96 7.76 6.01
C ALA A 151 1.61 6.62 6.80
N ASN A 152 1.08 6.37 7.99
CA ASN A 152 1.50 5.25 8.82
C ASN A 152 0.53 4.08 8.65
N LEU A 153 0.91 3.04 7.91
CA LEU A 153 0.15 1.81 7.73
C LEU A 153 0.87 0.61 8.40
N TYR A 154 1.55 0.84 9.53
CA TYR A 154 2.17 -0.23 10.31
C TYR A 154 1.18 -1.36 10.56
N ARG A 155 1.51 -2.58 10.10
CA ARG A 155 0.67 -3.79 10.20
C ARG A 155 -0.77 -3.65 9.66
N ALA A 156 -1.02 -2.71 8.75
CA ALA A 156 -2.33 -2.63 8.10
C ALA A 156 -2.58 -3.82 7.18
N ASP A 157 -3.84 -4.25 7.07
CA ASP A 157 -4.24 -5.34 6.17
C ASP A 157 -4.83 -4.78 4.86
N LEU A 158 -4.04 -4.82 3.79
CA LEU A 158 -4.38 -4.35 2.44
C LEU A 158 -4.57 -5.51 1.46
N GLN A 159 -4.88 -6.72 1.95
CA GLN A 159 -5.07 -7.89 1.09
C GLN A 159 -6.09 -7.62 -0.02
N GLY A 160 -5.70 -7.88 -1.27
CA GLY A 160 -6.56 -7.71 -2.44
C GLY A 160 -7.00 -6.26 -2.72
N ALA A 161 -6.42 -5.26 -2.06
CA ALA A 161 -6.74 -3.86 -2.32
C ALA A 161 -6.35 -3.47 -3.75
N ASN A 162 -7.16 -2.62 -4.39
CA ASN A 162 -6.84 -2.08 -5.70
C ASN A 162 -6.18 -0.70 -5.54
N MET A 163 -4.85 -0.70 -5.57
CA MET A 163 -3.99 0.45 -5.30
C MET A 163 -3.23 0.92 -6.54
N LYS A 164 -3.77 0.66 -7.73
CA LYS A 164 -3.13 1.06 -8.99
C LYS A 164 -2.90 2.57 -9.02
N GLY A 165 -1.64 2.98 -9.14
CA GLY A 165 -1.24 4.38 -9.22
C GLY A 165 -1.23 5.16 -7.90
N VAL A 166 -1.43 4.51 -6.75
CA VAL A 166 -1.47 5.21 -5.45
C VAL A 166 -0.10 5.82 -5.11
N ASN A 167 -0.11 6.99 -4.45
CA ASN A 167 1.11 7.60 -3.91
C ASN A 167 1.35 7.11 -2.47
N LEU A 168 2.41 6.33 -2.25
CA LEU A 168 2.88 5.82 -0.95
C LEU A 168 4.30 6.30 -0.63
N VAL A 169 4.73 7.41 -1.23
CA VAL A 169 6.09 7.95 -1.00
C VAL A 169 6.31 8.17 0.49
N ARG A 170 7.41 7.62 1.03
CA ARG A 170 7.78 7.69 2.45
C ARG A 170 6.74 7.11 3.44
N ALA A 171 5.79 6.30 2.98
CA ALA A 171 4.84 5.64 3.88
C ALA A 171 5.57 4.62 4.78
N ASN A 172 5.09 4.48 6.01
CA ASN A 172 5.48 3.38 6.89
C ASN A 172 4.56 2.19 6.60
N LEU A 173 5.09 1.14 6.00
CA LEU A 173 4.39 -0.09 5.59
C LEU A 173 4.95 -1.32 6.32
N VAL A 174 5.66 -1.12 7.44
CA VAL A 174 6.33 -2.20 8.15
C VAL A 174 5.30 -3.24 8.60
N GLY A 175 5.52 -4.49 8.18
CA GLY A 175 4.61 -5.62 8.46
C GLY A 175 3.23 -5.52 7.82
N ALA A 176 2.99 -4.59 6.88
CA ALA A 176 1.72 -4.49 6.19
C ALA A 176 1.46 -5.70 5.28
N ASN A 177 0.20 -6.08 5.13
CA ASN A 177 -0.21 -7.21 4.29
C ASN A 177 -0.77 -6.72 2.95
N PHE A 178 -0.01 -6.86 1.88
CA PHE A 178 -0.40 -6.57 0.48
C PHE A 178 -0.62 -7.84 -0.34
N LYS A 179 -0.88 -9.00 0.30
CA LYS A 179 -1.09 -10.24 -0.44
C LYS A 179 -2.15 -10.06 -1.52
N GLU A 180 -1.81 -10.44 -2.75
CA GLU A 180 -2.69 -10.36 -3.94
C GLU A 180 -3.20 -8.93 -4.26
N ALA A 181 -2.61 -7.88 -3.69
CA ALA A 181 -2.98 -6.50 -3.97
C ALA A 181 -2.56 -6.08 -5.40
N ASN A 182 -3.35 -5.19 -6.00
CA ASN A 182 -2.97 -4.55 -7.26
C ASN A 182 -2.22 -3.24 -6.98
N LEU A 183 -0.91 -3.27 -7.15
CA LEU A 183 0.04 -2.19 -6.94
C LEU A 183 0.67 -1.72 -8.26
N CYS A 184 0.03 -1.97 -9.42
CA CYS A 184 0.56 -1.50 -10.70
C CYS A 184 0.70 0.04 -10.69
N ASP A 185 1.76 0.57 -11.29
CA ASP A 185 2.04 2.02 -11.34
C ASP A 185 2.15 2.73 -9.96
N VAL A 186 2.22 1.98 -8.85
CA VAL A 186 2.28 2.57 -7.50
C VAL A 186 3.60 3.31 -7.28
N ASP A 187 3.57 4.40 -6.51
CA ASP A 187 4.77 5.12 -6.09
C ASP A 187 5.12 4.83 -4.63
N LEU A 188 6.10 3.94 -4.43
CA LEU A 188 6.62 3.49 -3.13
C LEU A 188 8.01 4.07 -2.83
N ARG A 189 8.43 5.15 -3.51
CA ARG A 189 9.78 5.71 -3.28
C ARG A 189 10.00 6.01 -1.81
N LYS A 190 11.11 5.51 -1.28
CA LYS A 190 11.53 5.70 0.12
C LYS A 190 10.50 5.22 1.16
N ALA A 191 9.54 4.37 0.78
CA ALA A 191 8.65 3.72 1.73
C ALA A 191 9.40 2.64 2.52
N ASP A 192 8.92 2.35 3.73
CA ASP A 192 9.45 1.26 4.56
C ASP A 192 8.50 0.06 4.54
N LEU A 193 8.83 -0.95 3.74
CA LEU A 193 8.13 -2.23 3.62
C LEU A 193 8.84 -3.36 4.39
N THR A 194 9.62 -3.04 5.43
CA THR A 194 10.31 -4.07 6.22
C THR A 194 9.30 -5.11 6.73
N ASN A 195 9.58 -6.40 6.49
CA ASN A 195 8.71 -7.54 6.82
C ASN A 195 7.28 -7.48 6.24
N ALA A 196 7.01 -6.65 5.23
CA ALA A 196 5.71 -6.61 4.57
C ALA A 196 5.46 -7.90 3.77
N ASN A 197 4.19 -8.30 3.67
CA ASN A 197 3.78 -9.45 2.87
C ASN A 197 3.18 -8.99 1.54
N LEU A 198 3.93 -9.12 0.45
CA LEU A 198 3.51 -8.83 -0.93
C LEU A 198 3.34 -10.10 -1.77
N GLN A 199 3.10 -11.25 -1.16
CA GLN A 199 2.93 -12.52 -1.88
C GLN A 199 1.86 -12.38 -2.98
N GLY A 200 2.21 -12.75 -4.22
CA GLY A 200 1.30 -12.70 -5.37
C GLY A 200 0.81 -11.30 -5.75
N ALA A 201 1.39 -10.23 -5.21
CA ALA A 201 0.98 -8.87 -5.56
C ALA A 201 1.39 -8.50 -7.00
N LEU A 202 0.62 -7.59 -7.61
CA LEU A 202 0.89 -7.06 -8.94
C LEU A 202 1.59 -5.71 -8.82
N LEU A 203 2.89 -5.63 -9.12
CA LEU A 203 3.71 -4.43 -9.03
C LEU A 203 4.25 -3.97 -10.40
N THR A 204 3.62 -4.37 -11.51
CA THR A 204 4.06 -3.96 -12.85
C THR A 204 4.20 -2.44 -12.95
N ASP A 205 5.33 -1.96 -13.46
CA ASP A 205 5.67 -0.53 -13.59
C ASP A 205 5.71 0.26 -12.25
N ALA A 206 5.70 -0.41 -11.09
CA ALA A 206 5.82 0.24 -9.79
C ALA A 206 7.18 0.93 -9.58
N ASN A 207 7.19 1.99 -8.76
CA ASN A 207 8.38 2.74 -8.42
C ASN A 207 8.74 2.58 -6.95
N LEU A 208 9.74 1.76 -6.65
CA LEU A 208 10.25 1.48 -5.31
C LEU A 208 11.64 2.07 -5.07
N ILE A 209 12.08 3.08 -5.82
CA ILE A 209 13.45 3.62 -5.68
C ILE A 209 13.72 4.06 -4.23
N GLY A 210 14.81 3.53 -3.66
CA GLY A 210 15.22 3.79 -2.28
C GLY A 210 14.28 3.26 -1.20
N ALA A 211 13.34 2.36 -1.54
CA ALA A 211 12.47 1.71 -0.56
C ALA A 211 13.24 0.68 0.28
N ARG A 212 12.75 0.43 1.50
CA ARG A 212 13.26 -0.62 2.38
C ARG A 212 12.33 -1.81 2.31
N LEU A 213 12.84 -2.98 1.95
CA LEU A 213 12.15 -4.26 1.82
C LEU A 213 12.84 -5.37 2.64
N VAL A 214 13.60 -5.02 3.68
CA VAL A 214 14.33 -6.00 4.50
C VAL A 214 13.36 -7.06 5.03
N GLY A 215 13.63 -8.32 4.74
CA GLY A 215 12.77 -9.46 5.15
C GLY A 215 11.36 -9.47 4.53
N ALA A 216 11.06 -8.62 3.55
CA ALA A 216 9.75 -8.62 2.90
C ALA A 216 9.52 -9.91 2.10
N ASN A 217 8.27 -10.37 2.05
CA ASN A 217 7.87 -11.54 1.28
C ASN A 217 7.19 -11.14 -0.02
N LEU A 218 7.87 -11.28 -1.16
CA LEU A 218 7.37 -11.00 -2.50
C LEU A 218 7.14 -12.28 -3.33
N ALA A 219 7.09 -13.46 -2.71
CA ALA A 219 6.98 -14.71 -3.46
C ALA A 219 5.80 -14.70 -4.46
N GLY A 220 6.08 -15.07 -5.71
CA GLY A 220 5.09 -15.09 -6.80
C GLY A 220 4.60 -13.72 -7.27
N ALA A 221 5.16 -12.61 -6.77
CA ALA A 221 4.77 -11.27 -7.20
C ALA A 221 5.23 -10.96 -8.64
N ASN A 222 4.49 -10.09 -9.31
CA ASN A 222 4.82 -9.58 -10.65
C ASN A 222 5.43 -8.18 -10.56
N LEU A 223 6.74 -8.06 -10.78
CA LEU A 223 7.50 -6.81 -10.78
C LEU A 223 8.04 -6.44 -12.18
N VAL A 224 7.33 -6.82 -13.24
CA VAL A 224 7.76 -6.49 -14.62
C VAL A 224 7.95 -4.98 -14.77
N ARG A 225 9.13 -4.57 -15.26
CA ARG A 225 9.54 -3.16 -15.47
C ARG A 225 9.52 -2.26 -14.23
N SER A 226 9.39 -2.81 -13.03
CA SER A 226 9.42 -2.00 -11.81
C SER A 226 10.81 -1.40 -11.58
N LYS A 227 10.84 -0.26 -10.89
CA LYS A 227 12.07 0.46 -10.55
C LYS A 227 12.42 0.22 -9.10
N MET A 228 13.54 -0.45 -8.85
CA MET A 228 14.04 -0.81 -7.52
C MET A 228 15.51 -0.40 -7.36
N SER A 229 15.95 0.65 -8.07
CA SER A 229 17.28 1.22 -7.88
C SER A 229 17.45 1.67 -6.42
N ASP A 230 18.65 1.45 -5.87
CA ASP A 230 19.02 1.88 -4.51
C ASP A 230 18.13 1.32 -3.37
N THR A 231 17.38 0.23 -3.59
CA THR A 231 16.55 -0.40 -2.53
C THR A 231 17.38 -1.19 -1.52
N GLU A 232 16.89 -1.26 -0.28
CA GLU A 232 17.40 -2.16 0.76
C GLU A 232 16.50 -3.41 0.86
N ALA A 233 16.86 -4.52 0.24
CA ALA A 233 16.05 -5.74 0.20
C ALA A 233 16.83 -6.96 0.73
N MET A 234 17.65 -6.76 1.76
CA MET A 234 18.42 -7.84 2.40
C MET A 234 17.47 -8.92 2.95
N GLY A 235 17.76 -10.18 2.64
CA GLY A 235 16.97 -11.32 3.11
C GLY A 235 15.52 -11.36 2.60
N ALA A 236 15.15 -10.50 1.64
CA ALA A 236 13.81 -10.49 1.08
C ALA A 236 13.56 -11.74 0.21
N ASN A 237 12.32 -12.20 0.19
CA ASN A 237 11.92 -13.38 -0.56
C ASN A 237 11.27 -13.01 -1.89
N PHE A 238 11.98 -13.19 -2.98
CA PHE A 238 11.54 -13.05 -4.37
C PHE A 238 11.38 -14.42 -5.07
N HIS A 239 11.11 -15.48 -4.32
CA HIS A 239 10.91 -16.81 -4.92
C HIS A 239 9.79 -16.79 -5.98
N SER A 240 10.08 -17.35 -7.16
CA SER A 240 9.13 -17.46 -8.27
C SER A 240 8.49 -16.13 -8.71
N THR A 241 9.18 -15.00 -8.55
CA THR A 241 8.70 -13.71 -9.05
C THR A 241 8.88 -13.58 -10.56
N ILE A 242 8.02 -12.77 -11.18
CA ILE A 242 8.16 -12.37 -12.58
C ILE A 242 8.66 -10.93 -12.61
N MET A 243 9.89 -10.70 -13.07
CA MET A 243 10.58 -9.42 -12.95
C MET A 243 11.36 -9.06 -14.23
N THR A 244 10.84 -9.44 -15.40
CA THR A 244 11.45 -9.08 -16.68
C THR A 244 11.65 -7.57 -16.79
N GLN A 245 12.84 -7.14 -17.25
CA GLN A 245 13.23 -5.72 -17.37
C GLN A 245 13.20 -4.93 -16.04
N ILE A 246 13.33 -5.60 -14.90
CA ILE A 246 13.45 -4.93 -13.59
C ILE A 246 14.73 -4.08 -13.50
N LYS A 247 14.64 -2.93 -12.83
CA LYS A 247 15.83 -2.12 -12.48
C LYS A 247 16.20 -2.32 -11.02
N LEU A 248 17.34 -2.93 -10.76
CA LEU A 248 17.89 -3.22 -9.42
C LEU A 248 19.30 -2.63 -9.26
N ASP A 249 19.67 -1.64 -10.07
CA ASP A 249 20.99 -1.03 -10.03
C ASP A 249 21.27 -0.39 -8.66
N ARG A 250 22.46 -0.65 -8.11
CA ARG A 250 22.89 -0.24 -6.76
C ARG A 250 22.02 -0.75 -5.60
N ALA A 251 21.09 -1.68 -5.84
CA ALA A 251 20.29 -2.27 -4.76
C ALA A 251 21.16 -3.13 -3.82
N ASN A 252 20.78 -3.17 -2.55
CA ASN A 252 21.32 -4.13 -1.59
C ASN A 252 20.38 -5.33 -1.46
N LEU A 253 20.79 -6.46 -2.06
CA LEU A 253 20.03 -7.70 -2.19
C LEU A 253 20.74 -8.87 -1.49
N SER A 254 21.67 -8.58 -0.58
CA SER A 254 22.43 -9.62 0.12
C SER A 254 21.50 -10.60 0.84
N GLN A 255 21.79 -11.90 0.72
CA GLN A 255 21.01 -12.99 1.32
C GLN A 255 19.55 -13.07 0.83
N ALA A 256 19.14 -12.32 -0.20
CA ALA A 256 17.80 -12.42 -0.75
C ALA A 256 17.60 -13.74 -1.49
N ASN A 257 16.34 -14.17 -1.61
CA ASN A 257 15.96 -15.40 -2.29
C ASN A 257 15.27 -15.10 -3.63
N PHE A 258 15.93 -15.35 -4.74
CA PHE A 258 15.40 -15.25 -6.11
C PHE A 258 15.25 -16.63 -6.79
N GLN A 259 15.16 -17.71 -6.01
CA GLN A 259 15.01 -19.04 -6.58
C GLN A 259 13.81 -19.10 -7.54
N ALA A 260 14.04 -19.62 -8.73
CA ALA A 260 13.06 -19.73 -9.82
C ALA A 260 12.44 -18.40 -10.28
N ALA A 261 13.08 -17.26 -9.99
CA ALA A 261 12.61 -15.96 -10.48
C ALA A 261 12.89 -15.78 -11.98
N THR A 262 11.96 -15.14 -12.69
CA THR A 262 12.17 -14.70 -14.08
C THR A 262 12.70 -13.28 -14.10
N MET A 263 13.95 -13.11 -14.52
CA MET A 263 14.71 -11.86 -14.43
C MET A 263 15.40 -11.51 -15.76
N SER A 264 14.83 -11.93 -16.89
CA SER A 264 15.41 -11.61 -18.20
C SER A 264 15.50 -10.09 -18.40
N HIS A 265 16.62 -9.62 -18.93
CA HIS A 265 16.95 -8.19 -19.07
C HIS A 265 16.99 -7.39 -17.75
N ALA A 266 17.20 -8.04 -16.60
CA ALA A 266 17.35 -7.33 -15.33
C ALA A 266 18.63 -6.47 -15.30
N ASP A 267 18.51 -5.24 -14.80
CA ASP A 267 19.65 -4.38 -14.52
C ASP A 267 20.10 -4.55 -13.07
N LEU A 268 21.19 -5.29 -12.86
CA LEU A 268 21.79 -5.60 -11.56
C LEU A 268 23.15 -4.90 -11.39
N ARG A 269 23.44 -3.87 -12.19
CA ARG A 269 24.74 -3.19 -12.17
C ARG A 269 25.00 -2.58 -10.80
N ARG A 270 26.21 -2.80 -10.28
CA ARG A 270 26.64 -2.33 -8.95
C ARG A 270 25.76 -2.80 -7.79
N ALA A 271 24.89 -3.79 -7.98
CA ALA A 271 24.08 -4.35 -6.90
C ALA A 271 24.95 -5.19 -5.95
N ASN A 272 24.58 -5.23 -4.68
CA ASN A 272 25.14 -6.16 -3.71
C ASN A 272 24.27 -7.43 -3.66
N LEU A 273 24.79 -8.52 -4.18
CA LEU A 273 24.14 -9.84 -4.30
C LEU A 273 24.89 -10.89 -3.46
N SER A 274 25.60 -10.48 -2.40
CA SER A 274 26.38 -11.42 -1.59
C SER A 274 25.49 -12.46 -0.91
N GLY A 275 25.82 -13.74 -1.09
CA GLY A 275 25.04 -14.87 -0.57
C GLY A 275 23.61 -14.96 -1.09
N VAL A 276 23.30 -14.34 -2.23
CA VAL A 276 21.97 -14.43 -2.83
C VAL A 276 21.70 -15.86 -3.32
N ASN A 277 20.45 -16.32 -3.17
CA ASN A 277 19.99 -17.56 -3.80
C ASN A 277 19.35 -17.22 -5.17
N LEU A 278 19.99 -17.61 -6.26
CA LEU A 278 19.53 -17.44 -7.65
C LEU A 278 19.34 -18.80 -8.34
N ARG A 279 19.13 -19.88 -7.56
CA ARG A 279 18.93 -21.23 -8.11
C ARG A 279 17.77 -21.23 -9.10
N GLU A 280 17.97 -21.87 -10.25
CA GLU A 280 16.93 -22.01 -11.29
C GLU A 280 16.38 -20.67 -11.82
N ALA A 281 17.01 -19.54 -11.52
CA ALA A 281 16.58 -18.24 -12.00
C ALA A 281 16.87 -18.09 -13.50
N ASP A 282 15.94 -17.43 -14.21
CA ASP A 282 16.16 -17.01 -15.60
C ASP A 282 16.77 -15.61 -15.61
N LEU A 283 18.03 -15.52 -16.03
CA LEU A 283 18.85 -14.30 -16.08
C LEU A 283 19.31 -14.02 -17.52
N VAL A 284 18.55 -14.45 -18.52
CA VAL A 284 18.86 -14.18 -19.92
C VAL A 284 19.02 -12.68 -20.16
N ASP A 285 20.12 -12.27 -20.80
CA ASP A 285 20.45 -10.86 -21.07
C ASP A 285 20.49 -9.95 -19.82
N ALA A 286 20.74 -10.51 -18.62
CA ALA A 286 20.86 -9.72 -17.39
C ALA A 286 22.23 -9.01 -17.29
N PHE A 287 22.26 -7.82 -16.67
CA PHE A 287 23.44 -6.97 -16.56
C PHE A 287 24.03 -6.98 -15.14
N PHE A 288 25.21 -7.57 -14.94
CA PHE A 288 25.88 -7.66 -13.63
C PHE A 288 27.13 -6.79 -13.50
N ALA A 289 27.33 -5.80 -14.39
CA ALA A 289 28.57 -5.02 -14.38
C ALA A 289 28.85 -4.41 -13.00
N ARG A 290 30.02 -4.77 -12.43
CA ARG A 290 30.47 -4.34 -11.08
C ARG A 290 29.57 -4.79 -9.93
N ALA A 291 28.72 -5.80 -10.12
CA ALA A 291 27.92 -6.38 -9.05
C ALA A 291 28.79 -7.25 -8.12
N ASN A 292 28.39 -7.37 -6.87
CA ASN A 292 29.04 -8.26 -5.90
C ASN A 292 28.23 -9.55 -5.73
N LEU A 293 28.67 -10.66 -6.31
CA LEU A 293 28.02 -11.97 -6.16
C LEU A 293 28.77 -12.90 -5.20
N THR A 294 29.60 -12.38 -4.28
CA THR A 294 30.37 -13.23 -3.36
C THR A 294 29.48 -14.27 -2.68
N SER A 295 29.82 -15.54 -2.80
CA SER A 295 29.08 -16.68 -2.23
C SER A 295 27.63 -16.85 -2.71
N ALA A 296 27.25 -16.29 -3.87
CA ALA A 296 25.93 -16.51 -4.44
C ALA A 296 25.74 -17.94 -4.95
N ASP A 297 24.52 -18.48 -4.88
CA ASP A 297 24.15 -19.76 -5.49
C ASP A 297 23.39 -19.53 -6.80
N LEU A 298 24.04 -19.77 -7.94
CA LEU A 298 23.47 -19.70 -9.28
C LEU A 298 23.29 -21.11 -9.89
N SER A 299 23.21 -22.16 -9.07
CA SER A 299 23.05 -23.51 -9.61
C SER A 299 21.77 -23.67 -10.42
N ASN A 300 21.89 -24.32 -11.59
CA ASN A 300 20.84 -24.47 -12.59
C ASN A 300 20.23 -23.15 -13.12
N ALA A 301 20.85 -21.99 -12.87
CA ALA A 301 20.38 -20.72 -13.42
C ALA A 301 20.68 -20.61 -14.92
N ASN A 302 19.86 -19.85 -15.65
CA ASN A 302 20.10 -19.55 -17.05
C ASN A 302 20.70 -18.15 -17.22
N LEU A 303 22.00 -18.07 -17.50
CA LEU A 303 22.75 -16.82 -17.70
C LEU A 303 23.01 -16.55 -19.19
N THR A 304 22.29 -17.16 -20.12
CA THR A 304 22.53 -16.99 -21.57
C THR A 304 22.60 -15.50 -21.93
N ARG A 305 23.70 -15.07 -22.56
CA ARG A 305 23.99 -13.66 -22.91
C ARG A 305 24.04 -12.66 -21.74
N ALA A 306 24.10 -13.11 -20.49
CA ALA A 306 24.26 -12.22 -19.34
C ALA A 306 25.66 -11.56 -19.33
N GLU A 307 25.72 -10.29 -18.93
CA GLU A 307 26.96 -9.54 -18.83
C GLU A 307 27.57 -9.63 -17.43
N LEU A 308 28.60 -10.46 -17.26
CA LEU A 308 29.31 -10.66 -15.98
C LEU A 308 30.59 -9.82 -15.84
N MET A 309 30.87 -8.90 -16.77
CA MET A 309 32.12 -8.14 -16.79
C MET A 309 32.35 -7.36 -15.49
N SER A 310 33.52 -7.55 -14.87
CA SER A 310 33.91 -6.91 -13.61
C SER A 310 33.01 -7.22 -12.41
N ALA A 311 32.17 -8.26 -12.48
CA ALA A 311 31.44 -8.76 -11.31
C ALA A 311 32.41 -9.50 -10.37
N ASN A 312 32.20 -9.38 -9.05
CA ASN A 312 32.92 -10.19 -8.08
C ASN A 312 32.24 -11.55 -7.94
N LEU A 313 32.91 -12.62 -8.38
CA LEU A 313 32.38 -13.99 -8.45
C LEU A 313 33.03 -14.94 -7.43
N ILE A 314 33.71 -14.42 -6.40
CA ILE A 314 34.39 -15.25 -5.40
C ILE A 314 33.36 -16.17 -4.70
N GLY A 315 33.60 -17.48 -4.75
CA GLY A 315 32.77 -18.47 -4.07
C GLY A 315 31.38 -18.69 -4.69
N VAL A 316 31.13 -18.19 -5.90
CA VAL A 316 29.85 -18.43 -6.60
C VAL A 316 29.70 -19.89 -7.00
N ASN A 317 28.54 -20.48 -6.71
CA ASN A 317 28.18 -21.80 -7.19
C ASN A 317 27.49 -21.71 -8.55
N PHE A 318 28.13 -22.23 -9.60
CA PHE A 318 27.58 -22.28 -10.97
C PHE A 318 27.13 -23.68 -11.41
N ARG A 319 27.06 -24.66 -10.50
CA ARG A 319 26.75 -26.05 -10.88
C ARG A 319 25.43 -26.16 -11.66
N GLY A 320 25.49 -26.73 -12.85
CA GLY A 320 24.35 -26.89 -13.76
C GLY A 320 23.87 -25.60 -14.44
N ALA A 321 24.51 -24.45 -14.20
CA ALA A 321 24.11 -23.19 -14.80
C ALA A 321 24.41 -23.16 -16.31
N ILE A 322 23.52 -22.56 -17.11
CA ILE A 322 23.79 -22.23 -18.51
C ILE A 322 24.54 -20.90 -18.50
N MET A 323 25.81 -20.90 -18.93
CA MET A 323 26.69 -19.73 -18.90
C MET A 323 26.38 -18.73 -20.03
N PRO A 324 26.95 -17.51 -20.02
CA PRO A 324 26.68 -16.50 -21.05
C PRO A 324 26.88 -16.92 -22.50
N ASP A 325 27.77 -17.88 -22.76
CA ASP A 325 28.04 -18.45 -24.08
C ASP A 325 27.13 -19.64 -24.45
N GLY A 326 26.17 -19.98 -23.59
CA GLY A 326 25.22 -21.07 -23.77
C GLY A 326 25.70 -22.45 -23.30
N ARG A 327 26.94 -22.59 -22.80
CA ARG A 327 27.45 -23.87 -22.29
C ARG A 327 26.98 -24.13 -20.86
N ILE A 328 26.75 -25.39 -20.52
CA ILE A 328 26.42 -25.79 -19.14
C ILE A 328 27.72 -25.92 -18.33
N ASN A 329 27.73 -25.36 -17.12
CA ASN A 329 28.82 -25.51 -16.17
C ASN A 329 28.57 -26.74 -15.29
N ASN A 330 29.37 -27.79 -15.46
CA ASN A 330 29.15 -29.10 -14.82
C ASN A 330 29.57 -29.14 -13.35
#